data_AF-A0A7J7C0D3-F1
#
_entry.id   AF-A0A7J7C0D3-F1
#
_cell.length_a   1.000
_cell.length_b   1.000
_cell.length_c   1.000
_cell.angle_alpha   90.00
_cell.angle_beta   90.00
_cell.angle_gamma   90.00
#
_symmetry.space_group_name_H-M   'P 1'
#
loop_
_entity.id
_entity.type
_entity.pdbx_description
1 polymer ?
#
loop_
_entity_poly.entity_id
_entity_poly.type
_entity_poly.pdbx_seq_one_letter_code
_entity_poly.pdbx_strand_id
1 'polypeptide(L)' 'MLLHDSRNDDGIKSFFQDVHERYIKTLLNPLYLSDSRVTSSHFDTKVRAPARNYL' A
#
# COMPACT_ATOMS: atom_id res chain seq x y z
N MET A 1 -7.90 -5.71 0.65
CA MET A 1 -8.50 -6.31 1.86
C MET A 1 -7.39 -6.58 2.86
N LEU A 2 -7.54 -6.14 4.11
CA LEU A 2 -6.57 -6.36 5.19
C LEU A 2 -7.28 -7.16 6.28
N LEU A 3 -6.70 -8.29 6.65
CA LEU A 3 -7.16 -9.10 7.77
C LEU A 3 -6.38 -8.67 9.02
N HIS A 4 -7.09 -8.42 10.11
CA HIS A 4 -6.51 -7.86 11.34
C HIS A 4 -7.37 -8.28 12.55
N ASP A 5 -6.71 -8.60 13.67
CA ASP A 5 -7.37 -9.01 14.91
C ASP A 5 -7.59 -7.83 15.88
N SER A 6 -6.77 -6.78 15.77
CA SER A 6 -6.80 -5.60 16.64
C SER A 6 -7.80 -4.57 16.12
N ARG A 7 -8.60 -3.96 17.00
CA ARG A 7 -9.57 -2.94 16.60
C ARG A 7 -8.90 -1.56 16.57
N ASN A 8 -8.18 -1.25 15.48
CA ASN A 8 -7.47 0.01 15.24
C ASN A 8 -7.95 0.71 13.95
N ASP A 9 -9.22 1.07 13.90
CA ASP A 9 -9.89 1.55 12.68
C ASP A 9 -9.20 2.79 12.06
N ASP A 10 -8.73 3.73 12.88
CA ASP A 10 -8.07 4.96 12.41
C ASP A 10 -6.66 4.70 11.84
N GLY A 11 -5.88 3.84 12.50
CA GLY A 11 -4.57 3.41 12.00
C GLY A 11 -4.69 2.68 10.66
N ILE A 12 -5.67 1.79 10.56
CA ILE A 12 -5.95 1.01 9.35
C ILE A 12 -6.42 1.90 8.21
N LYS A 13 -7.30 2.87 8.49
CA LYS A 13 -7.73 3.84 7.49
C LYS A 13 -6.55 4.64 6.95
N SER A 14 -5.67 5.10 7.84
CA SER A 14 -4.46 5.84 7.48
C SER A 14 -3.51 4.97 6.64
N PHE A 15 -3.31 3.72 7.04
CA PHE A 15 -2.53 2.73 6.28
C PHE A 15 -3.06 2.53 4.86
N PHE A 16 -4.37 2.32 4.70
CA PHE A 16 -4.97 2.15 3.39
C PHE A 16 -4.85 3.40 2.52
N GLN A 17 -5.00 4.59 3.11
CA GLN A 17 -4.87 5.85 2.38
C GLN A 17 -3.45 6.02 1.83
N ASP A 18 -2.43 5.78 2.66
CA ASP A 18 -1.02 5.85 2.28
C ASP A 18 -0.64 4.84 1.19
N VAL A 19 -1.10 3.59 1.34
CA VAL A 19 -0.85 2.53 0.35
C VAL A 19 -1.57 2.85 -0.96
N HIS A 20 -2.80 3.37 -0.90
CA HIS A 20 -3.57 3.72 -2.09
C HIS A 20 -2.92 4.85 -2.88
N GLU A 21 -2.44 5.91 -2.22
CA GLU A 21 -1.75 7.01 -2.90
C GLU A 21 -0.50 6.51 -3.65
N ARG A 22 0.27 5.60 -3.04
CA ARG A 22 1.46 4.99 -3.67
C ARG A 22 1.10 4.05 -4.80
N TYR A 23 0.00 3.32 -4.67
CA TYR A 23 -0.53 2.45 -5.71
C TYR A 23 -0.90 3.26 -6.95
N ILE A 24 -1.65 4.36 -6.79
CA ILE A 24 -2.00 5.26 -7.89
C ILE A 24 -0.75 5.83 -8.58
N LYS A 25 0.26 6.27 -7.82
CA LYS A 25 1.54 6.74 -8.40
C LYS A 25 2.25 5.66 -9.23
N THR A 26 2.12 4.40 -8.85
CA THR A 26 2.70 3.27 -9.60
C THR A 26 1.93 3.03 -10.89
N LEU A 27 0.60 3.11 -10.86
CA LEU A 27 -0.25 2.98 -12.05
C LEU A 27 -0.09 4.15 -13.04
N LEU A 28 0.22 5.35 -12.54
CA LEU A 28 0.47 6.54 -13.38
C LEU A 28 1.85 6.51 -14.05
N ASN A 29 2.70 5.54 -13.75
CA ASN A 29 3.95 5.37 -14.46
C ASN A 29 3.65 4.86 -15.89
N PRO A 30 4.04 5.59 -16.96
CA PRO A 30 3.78 5.19 -18.34
C PRO A 30 4.47 3.88 -18.75
N LEU A 31 5.43 3.40 -17.95
CA LEU A 31 6.10 2.11 -18.13
C LEU A 31 5.38 0.95 -17.42
N TYR A 32 4.31 1.24 -16.68
CA TYR A 32 3.55 0.24 -15.93
C TYR A 32 2.38 -0.29 -16.77
N LEU A 33 2.29 -1.61 -16.89
CA LEU A 33 1.19 -2.28 -17.57
C LEU A 33 -0.03 -2.31 -16.64
N SER A 34 -1.15 -1.72 -17.08
CA SER A 34 -2.36 -1.49 -16.27
C SER A 34 -2.96 -2.73 -15.61
N ASP A 35 -2.72 -3.93 -16.16
CA ASP A 35 -3.20 -5.23 -15.62
C ASP A 35 -2.07 -6.12 -15.05
N SER A 36 -0.86 -5.57 -14.94
CA SER A 36 0.28 -6.31 -14.41
C SER A 36 0.30 -6.30 -12.89
N ARG A 37 0.91 -7.31 -12.29
CA ARG A 37 1.18 -7.34 -10.84
C ARG A 37 2.23 -6.27 -10.50
N VAL A 38 2.08 -5.59 -9.36
CA VAL A 38 3.14 -4.72 -8.84
C VAL A 38 4.29 -5.60 -8.35
N THR A 39 5.44 -5.56 -9.03
CA THR A 39 6.64 -6.35 -8.71
C THR A 39 7.80 -5.50 -8.18
N SER A 40 7.58 -4.21 -7.97
CA SER A 40 8.61 -3.27 -7.52
C SER A 40 9.01 -3.53 -6.07
N SER A 41 10.28 -3.89 -5.84
CA SER A 41 10.86 -4.05 -4.50
C SER A 41 10.84 -2.74 -3.68
N HIS A 42 10.89 -1.59 -4.37
CA HIS A 42 10.73 -0.29 -3.74
C HIS A 42 9.31 -0.12 -3.19
N PHE A 43 8.29 -0.50 -3.97
CA PHE A 43 6.90 -0.46 -3.53
C PHE A 43 6.70 -1.35 -2.29
N ASP A 44 7.22 -2.57 -2.30
CA ASP A 44 7.15 -3.50 -1.17
C ASP A 44 7.76 -2.94 0.11
N THR A 45 8.94 -2.33 0.01
CA THR A 45 9.63 -1.71 1.16
C THR A 45 8.80 -0.56 1.72
N LYS A 46 8.21 0.22 0.82
CA LYS A 46 7.38 1.38 1.12
C LYS A 46 6.01 1.01 1.71
N VAL A 47 5.48 -0.18 1.46
CA VAL A 47 4.27 -0.70 2.13
C VAL A 47 4.59 -1.31 3.49
N ARG A 48 5.73 -2.02 3.61
CA ARG A 48 6.15 -2.66 4.88
C ARG A 48 6.51 -1.68 5.99
N ALA A 49 7.13 -0.54 5.66
CA ALA A 49 7.49 0.46 6.66
C ALA A 49 6.27 1.02 7.44
N PRO A 50 5.20 1.55 6.80
CA PRO A 50 4.02 2.04 7.49
C PRO A 50 3.20 0.93 8.15
N ALA A 51 3.21 -0.30 7.63
CA ALA A 51 2.54 -1.43 8.28
C ALA A 51 3.02 -1.64 9.72
N ARG A 52 4.30 -1.39 10.02
CA ARG A 52 4.85 -1.50 11.39
C ARG A 52 4.34 -0.44 12.36
N ASN A 53 3.83 0.67 11.85
CA ASN A 53 3.38 1.80 12.66
C ASN A 53 1.86 1.84 12.82
N TYR A 54 1.12 1.36 11.81
CA TYR A 54 -0.33 1.48 11.76
C TYR A 54 -1.09 0.19 12.09
N LEU A 55 -0.44 -0.98 11.98
CA LEU A 55 -1.07 -2.31 12.10
C LEU A 55 -0.56 -3.08 13.33
#